data_AF-A0A3A8EWG2-F1
#
_entry.id   AF-A0A3A8EWG2-F1
#
_cell.length_a   1.000
_cell.length_b   1.000
_cell.length_c   1.000
_cell.angle_alpha   90.00
_cell.angle_beta   90.00
_cell.angle_gamma   90.00
#
_symmetry.space_group_name_H-M   'P 1'
#
loop_
_entity.id
_entity.type
_entity.pdbx_description
1 polymer ?
#
loop_
_entity_poly.entity_id
_entity_poly.type
_entity_poly.pdbx_seq_one_letter_code
_entity_poly.pdbx_strand_id
1 'polypeptide(L)'
;MAYYNTDNNDEQIDAVLCCLFQYQPEMVKQAQYKQIEEIFLNMDVGAHYQLFAFIHERLPIRAKMMFCAEDYQGKRQTVLEVMAHLCRQSRA
;
A
#
# COMPACT_ATOMS: atom_id res chain seq x y z
N MET A 1 31.16 -0.09 2.23
CA MET A 1 30.17 -1.18 2.20
C MET A 1 28.97 -0.73 3.01
N ALA A 2 27.94 -0.21 2.34
CA ALA A 2 26.71 0.19 3.02
C ALA A 2 25.99 -1.09 3.45
N TYR A 3 25.98 -1.36 4.76
CA TYR A 3 25.10 -2.37 5.34
C TYR A 3 23.67 -1.87 5.13
N TYR A 4 22.97 -2.43 4.14
CA TYR A 4 21.52 -2.27 4.05
C TYR A 4 20.93 -2.94 5.28
N ASN A 5 20.30 -2.14 6.13
CA ASN A 5 19.58 -2.65 7.27
C ASN A 5 18.36 -3.40 6.72
N THR A 6 18.43 -4.73 6.68
CA THR A 6 17.33 -5.63 6.32
C THR A 6 16.34 -5.73 7.49
N ASP A 7 15.90 -4.59 8.01
CA ASP A 7 14.82 -4.56 8.97
C ASP A 7 13.53 -4.92 8.21
N ASN A 8 13.28 -6.24 8.23
CA ASN A 8 12.11 -7.10 8.01
C ASN A 8 10.73 -6.47 7.74
N ASN A 9 10.64 -5.37 7.02
CA ASN A 9 9.38 -4.74 6.61
C ASN A 9 8.71 -5.46 5.43
N ASP A 10 9.32 -6.54 4.91
CA ASP A 10 8.84 -7.27 3.74
C ASP A 10 7.44 -7.85 3.97
N GLU A 11 7.12 -8.34 5.16
CA GLU A 11 5.79 -8.87 5.49
C GLU A 11 4.73 -7.76 5.52
N GLN A 12 5.07 -6.59 6.08
CA GLN A 12 4.21 -5.41 6.14
C GLN A 12 3.94 -4.87 4.73
N ILE A 13 4.99 -4.77 3.92
CA ILE A 13 4.91 -4.34 2.52
C ILE A 13 4.05 -5.33 1.73
N ASP A 14 4.29 -6.63 1.89
CA ASP A 14 3.53 -7.67 1.19
C ASP A 14 2.05 -7.66 1.58
N ALA A 15 1.72 -7.47 2.86
CA ALA A 15 0.34 -7.34 3.33
C ALA A 15 -0.40 -6.18 2.65
N VAL A 16 0.25 -5.01 2.53
CA VAL A 16 -0.33 -3.84 1.85
C VAL A 16 -0.46 -4.09 0.35
N LEU A 17 0.54 -4.70 -0.29
CA LEU A 17 0.50 -5.03 -1.71
C LEU A 17 -0.61 -6.06 -2.04
N CYS A 18 -0.78 -7.07 -1.20
CA CYS A 18 -1.87 -8.04 -1.32
C CYS A 18 -3.24 -7.36 -1.24
N CYS A 19 -3.41 -6.42 -0.30
CA CYS A 19 -4.63 -5.63 -0.20
C CYS A 19 -4.94 -4.83 -1.48
N LEU A 20 -3.92 -4.20 -2.05
CA LEU A 20 -4.04 -3.31 -3.20
C LEU A 20 -4.25 -4.04 -4.53
N PHE A 21 -3.53 -5.13 -4.77
CA PHE A 21 -3.43 -5.74 -6.10
C PHE A 21 -3.94 -7.16 -6.20
N GLN A 22 -4.06 -7.88 -5.08
CA GLN A 22 -4.53 -9.26 -5.12
C GLN A 22 -6.06 -9.30 -4.99
N TYR A 23 -6.65 -10.22 -5.77
CA TYR A 23 -8.06 -10.55 -5.58
C TYR A 23 -8.23 -11.33 -4.27
N GLN A 24 -9.15 -10.87 -3.44
CA GLN A 24 -9.59 -11.54 -2.22
C GLN A 24 -11.11 -11.36 -2.10
N PRO A 25 -11.83 -12.33 -1.51
CA PRO A 25 -13.24 -12.16 -1.22
C PRO A 25 -13.49 -10.91 -0.36
N GLU A 26 -14.60 -10.22 -0.62
CA GLU A 26 -14.93 -8.95 0.05
C GLU A 26 -14.94 -9.06 1.58
N MET A 27 -15.49 -10.17 2.10
CA MET A 27 -15.53 -10.47 3.53
C MET A 27 -14.11 -10.56 4.14
N VAL A 28 -13.14 -11.09 3.40
CA VAL A 28 -11.74 -11.18 3.84
C VAL A 28 -11.09 -9.80 3.85
N LYS A 29 -11.31 -9.00 2.80
CA LYS A 29 -10.79 -7.63 2.72
C LYS A 29 -11.30 -6.75 3.86
N GLN A 30 -12.59 -6.84 4.16
CA GLN A 30 -13.21 -6.08 5.26
C GLN A 30 -12.66 -6.50 6.62
N ALA A 31 -12.49 -7.81 6.86
CA ALA A 31 -11.96 -8.32 8.12
C ALA A 31 -10.51 -7.90 8.36
N GLN A 32 -9.70 -7.83 7.31
CA GLN A 32 -8.27 -7.49 7.39
C GLN A 32 -8.00 -5.98 7.33
N TYR A 33 -8.94 -5.18 6.82
CA TYR A 33 -8.72 -3.76 6.54
C TYR A 33 -8.10 -2.97 7.70
N LYS A 34 -8.66 -3.09 8.90
CA LYS A 34 -8.15 -2.35 10.08
C LYS A 34 -6.71 -2.71 10.40
N GLN A 35 -6.39 -4.00 10.33
CA GLN A 35 -5.03 -4.48 10.59
C GLN A 35 -4.04 -3.96 9.54
N ILE A 36 -4.41 -4.00 8.25
CA ILE A 36 -3.53 -3.55 7.16
C ILE A 36 -3.37 -2.01 7.19
N GLU A 37 -4.44 -1.29 7.54
CA GLU A 37 -4.41 0.16 7.77
C GLU A 37 -3.44 0.52 8.92
N GLU A 38 -3.53 -0.19 10.05
CA GLU A 38 -2.59 0.00 11.16
C GLU A 38 -1.14 -0.33 10.79
N ILE A 39 -0.91 -1.42 10.02
CA ILE A 39 0.42 -1.76 9.50
C ILE A 39 0.96 -0.59 8.68
N PHE A 40 0.19 -0.10 7.70
CA PHE A 40 0.62 0.98 6.82
C PHE A 40 0.90 2.29 7.59
N LEU A 41 0.09 2.61 8.59
CA LEU A 41 0.27 3.83 9.39
C LEU A 41 1.50 3.80 10.30
N ASN A 42 1.91 2.60 10.75
CA ASN A 42 3.05 2.40 11.63
C ASN A 42 4.37 2.11 10.89
N MET A 43 4.34 1.92 9.58
CA MET A 43 5.55 1.79 8.76
C MET A 43 6.42 3.06 8.86
N ASP A 44 7.73 2.86 8.93
CA ASP A 44 8.68 3.96 8.83
C ASP A 44 8.74 4.51 7.40
N VAL A 45 9.34 5.70 7.28
CA VAL A 45 9.44 6.43 6.01
C VAL A 45 10.20 5.64 4.94
N GLY A 46 11.24 4.89 5.32
CA GLY A 46 12.00 4.05 4.38
C GLY A 46 11.14 2.92 3.81
N ALA A 47 10.38 2.24 4.68
CA ALA A 47 9.43 1.20 4.29
C ALA A 47 8.33 1.75 3.36
N HIS A 48 7.83 2.96 3.60
CA HIS A 48 6.88 3.61 2.69
C HIS A 48 7.48 3.84 1.31
N TYR A 49 8.72 4.34 1.21
CA TYR A 49 9.36 4.54 -0.09
C TYR A 49 9.60 3.23 -0.84
N GLN A 50 9.97 2.16 -0.14
CA GLN A 50 10.08 0.82 -0.74
C GLN A 50 8.73 0.33 -1.25
N LEU A 51 7.67 0.46 -0.46
CA LEU A 51 6.29 0.14 -0.87
C LEU A 51 5.86 0.98 -2.08
N PHE A 52 6.15 2.28 -2.11
CA PHE A 52 5.82 3.16 -3.23
C PHE A 52 6.52 2.74 -4.53
N ALA A 53 7.77 2.29 -4.46
CA ALA A 53 8.47 1.73 -5.61
C ALA A 53 7.76 0.47 -6.15
N PHE A 54 7.36 -0.44 -5.26
CA PHE A 54 6.62 -1.65 -5.64
C PHE A 54 5.21 -1.39 -6.18
N ILE A 55 4.52 -0.38 -5.64
CA ILE A 55 3.24 0.09 -6.17
C ILE A 55 3.46 0.64 -7.58
N HIS A 56 4.46 1.53 -7.74
CA HIS A 56 4.79 2.12 -9.03
C HIS A 56 5.03 1.05 -10.09
N GLU A 57 5.81 0.01 -9.81
CA GLU A 57 6.07 -1.08 -10.77
C GLU A 57 4.79 -1.77 -11.27
N ARG A 58 3.79 -1.94 -10.41
CA ARG A 58 2.52 -2.62 -10.71
C ARG A 58 1.45 -1.72 -11.35
N LEU A 59 1.58 -0.40 -11.26
CA LEU A 59 0.57 0.53 -11.79
C LEU A 59 0.60 0.64 -13.33
N PRO A 60 -0.56 0.74 -13.99
CA PRO A 60 -0.64 1.09 -15.40
C PRO A 60 -0.16 2.52 -15.64
N ILE A 61 0.30 2.82 -16.87
CA ILE A 61 1.00 4.07 -17.24
C ILE A 61 0.31 5.34 -16.73
N ARG A 62 -1.03 5.43 -16.87
CA ARG A 62 -1.78 6.63 -16.43
C ARG A 62 -1.76 6.81 -14.91
N ALA A 63 -2.03 5.75 -14.16
CA ALA A 63 -2.01 5.79 -12.70
C ALA A 63 -0.59 6.01 -12.16
N LYS A 64 0.41 5.43 -12.83
CA LYS A 64 1.83 5.63 -12.55
C LYS A 64 2.22 7.11 -12.62
N MET A 65 1.85 7.81 -13.69
CA MET A 65 2.13 9.25 -13.83
C MET A 65 1.49 10.08 -12.71
N MET A 66 0.21 9.83 -12.41
CA MET A 66 -0.49 10.50 -11.31
C MET A 66 0.21 10.24 -9.97
N PHE A 67 0.49 8.96 -9.68
CA PHE A 67 1.15 8.58 -8.44
C PHE A 67 2.53 9.20 -8.32
N CYS A 68 3.32 9.26 -9.40
CA CYS A 68 4.64 9.90 -9.43
C CYS A 68 4.61 11.39 -9.11
N ALA A 69 3.59 12.11 -9.59
CA ALA A 69 3.46 13.56 -9.42
C ALA A 69 3.23 13.98 -7.95
N GLU A 70 2.71 13.07 -7.13
CA GLU A 70 2.48 13.31 -5.71
C GLU A 70 3.78 13.38 -4.91
N ASP A 71 3.79 14.23 -3.87
CA ASP A 71 4.81 14.21 -2.83
C ASP A 71 4.60 13.01 -1.87
N TYR A 72 5.42 12.92 -0.82
CA TYR A 72 5.30 11.84 0.16
C TYR A 72 3.91 11.76 0.81
N GLN A 73 3.31 12.90 1.20
CA GLN A 73 2.01 12.91 1.86
C GLN A 73 0.90 12.57 0.87
N GLY A 74 0.96 13.08 -0.36
CA GLY A 74 0.03 12.77 -1.44
C GLY A 74 0.03 11.28 -1.79
N LYS A 75 1.21 10.66 -1.92
CA LYS A 75 1.34 9.20 -2.13
C LYS A 75 0.74 8.42 -0.96
N ARG A 76 1.05 8.82 0.27
CA ARG A 76 0.54 8.15 1.49
C ARG A 76 -0.98 8.21 1.57
N GLN A 77 -1.56 9.38 1.31
CA GLN A 77 -3.00 9.58 1.29
C GLN A 77 -3.68 8.79 0.17
N THR A 78 -3.09 8.79 -1.02
CA THR A 78 -3.60 8.02 -2.17
C THR A 78 -3.70 6.52 -1.84
N VAL A 79 -2.66 5.96 -1.20
CA VAL A 79 -2.67 4.55 -0.81
C VAL A 79 -3.78 4.26 0.21
N LEU A 80 -3.94 5.10 1.23
CA LEU A 80 -5.02 4.95 2.23
C LEU A 80 -6.41 5.01 1.60
N GLU A 81 -6.65 5.96 0.71
CA GLU A 81 -7.94 6.12 0.02
C GLU A 81 -8.26 4.92 -0.86
N VAL A 82 -7.28 4.41 -1.61
CA VAL A 82 -7.44 3.23 -2.45
C VAL A 82 -7.69 1.99 -1.59
N MET A 83 -6.96 1.80 -0.48
CA MET A 83 -7.23 0.71 0.46
C MET A 83 -8.65 0.79 1.03
N ALA A 84 -9.07 1.98 1.47
CA ALA A 84 -10.42 2.19 1.99
C ALA A 84 -11.48 1.89 0.93
N HIS A 85 -11.26 2.31 -0.32
CA HIS A 85 -12.17 2.03 -1.43
C HIS A 85 -12.28 0.53 -1.71
N LEU A 86 -11.14 -0.17 -1.80
CA LEU A 86 -11.09 -1.60 -2.09
C LEU A 86 -11.69 -2.47 -0.98
N CYS A 87 -11.61 -2.01 0.28
CA CYS A 87 -12.05 -2.80 1.43
C CYS A 87 -13.39 -2.36 2.02
N ARG A 88 -13.88 -1.13 1.77
CA ARG A 88 -15.17 -0.65 2.31
C ARG A 88 -16.32 -0.72 1.32
N GLN A 89 -16.10 -1.06 0.06
CA GLN A 89 -17.20 -1.25 -0.89
C GLN A 89 -17.97 -2.55 -0.63
N SER A 90 -18.81 -2.52 0.42
CA SER A 90 -20.11 -3.21 0.45
C SER A 90 -21.18 -2.14 0.26
N ARG A 91 -21.63 -1.95 -0.98
CA ARG A 91 -22.94 -1.40 -1.40
C ARG A 91 -22.90 -1.04 -2.89
N ALA A 92 -23.35 -1.98 -3.71
CA ALA A 92 -24.20 -1.71 -4.85
C ALA A 92 -25.47 -2.54 -4.66
#